data_AF-A0A540KBM8-F1
#
_entry.id   AF-A0A540KBM8-F1
#
_cell.length_a   1.000
_cell.length_b   1.000
_cell.length_c   1.000
_cell.angle_alpha   90.00
_cell.angle_beta   90.00
_cell.angle_gamma   90.00
#
_symmetry.space_group_name_H-M   'P 1'
#
loop_
_entity.id
_entity.type
_entity.pdbx_description
1 polymer ?
#
loop_
_entity_poly.entity_id
_entity_poly.type
_entity_poly.pdbx_seq_one_letter_code
_entity_poly.pdbx_strand_id
1 'polypeptide(L)'
;MENLAEEPEVIRREVIQNYAKGFPPIYLDVVQHSDLSTLTWAPLMFRYPWHVALGNLGKQNIRVAGDAMHPMTPDLGQGGCKALEDAVVLGRYIGTSFIQNGRLVPKEMDNDNVIGKCVEERRWHVTLLIAGHHV
;
A
#
# COMPACT_ATOMS: atom_id res chain seq x y z
N MET A 1 23.16 -6.82 -14.52
CA MET A 1 22.71 -5.52 -14.01
C MET A 1 23.43 -5.33 -12.69
N GLU A 2 24.30 -4.34 -12.60
CA GLU A 2 25.00 -3.98 -11.36
C GLU A 2 23.98 -3.69 -10.25
N ASN A 3 24.27 -4.08 -9.01
CA ASN A 3 23.35 -3.86 -7.89
C ASN A 3 23.37 -2.36 -7.51
N LEU A 4 22.65 -1.55 -8.29
CA LEU A 4 22.53 -0.09 -8.10
C LEU A 4 22.05 0.29 -6.68
N ALA A 5 21.47 -0.65 -5.93
CA ALA A 5 20.93 -0.41 -4.61
C ALA A 5 21.98 -0.28 -3.49
N GLU A 6 23.24 -0.68 -3.74
CA GLU A 6 24.25 -0.72 -2.67
C GLU A 6 25.03 0.59 -2.50
N GLU A 7 25.09 1.45 -3.52
CA GLU A 7 25.88 2.69 -3.47
C GLU A 7 25.07 3.92 -3.96
N PRO A 8 24.70 4.86 -3.06
CA PRO A 8 23.92 6.06 -3.41
C PRO A 8 24.54 6.94 -4.51
N GLU A 9 25.87 6.95 -4.61
CA GLU A 9 26.59 7.67 -5.65
C GLU A 9 26.33 7.12 -7.05
N VAL A 10 26.15 5.80 -7.15
CA VAL A 10 25.80 5.13 -8.39
C VAL A 10 24.37 5.46 -8.79
N ILE A 11 23.43 5.47 -7.84
CA ILE A 11 22.03 5.90 -8.06
C ILE A 11 21.98 7.31 -8.65
N ARG A 12 22.66 8.27 -8.01
CA ARG A 12 22.67 9.67 -8.47
C ARG A 12 23.28 9.82 -9.85
N ARG A 13 24.40 9.14 -10.11
CA ARG A 13 25.08 9.14 -11.41
C ARG A 13 24.17 8.59 -12.51
N GLU A 14 23.53 7.47 -12.24
CA GLU A 14 22.61 6.79 -13.16
C GLU A 14 21.44 7.72 -13.55
N VAL A 15 20.83 8.40 -12.57
CA VAL A 15 19.75 9.36 -12.82
C VAL A 15 20.23 10.51 -13.71
N ILE A 16 21.38 11.12 -13.41
CA ILE A 16 21.91 12.27 -14.17
C ILE A 16 22.29 11.87 -15.60
N GLN A 17 22.96 10.73 -15.77
CA GLN A 17 23.57 10.35 -17.04
C GLN A 17 22.57 9.69 -18.00
N ASN A 18 21.59 8.94 -17.48
CA ASN A 18 20.68 8.13 -18.28
C ASN A 18 19.22 8.62 -18.23
N TYR A 19 18.69 8.96 -17.05
CA TYR A 19 17.26 9.29 -16.90
C TYR A 19 16.95 10.79 -17.12
N ALA A 20 17.86 11.69 -16.71
CA ALA A 20 17.64 13.14 -16.73
C ALA A 20 18.44 13.87 -17.83
N LYS A 21 19.12 13.15 -18.74
CA LYS A 21 20.02 13.72 -19.76
C LYS A 21 19.40 14.81 -20.65
N GLY A 22 18.09 14.74 -20.88
CA GLY A 22 17.35 15.71 -21.71
C GLY A 22 16.58 16.78 -20.92
N PHE A 23 16.69 16.79 -19.59
CA PHE A 23 15.89 17.67 -18.73
C PHE A 23 16.58 19.04 -18.62
N PRO A 24 15.82 20.13 -18.36
CA PRO A 24 16.40 21.44 -18.11
C PRO A 24 17.43 21.41 -16.96
N PRO A 25 18.49 22.26 -16.99
CA PRO A 25 19.57 22.22 -15.99
C PRO A 25 19.11 22.32 -14.53
N ILE A 26 17.99 22.99 -14.28
CA ILE A 26 17.42 23.12 -12.93
C ILE A 26 17.04 21.77 -12.30
N TYR A 27 16.62 20.78 -13.11
CA TYR A 27 16.29 19.44 -12.59
C TYR A 27 17.56 18.66 -12.24
N LEU A 28 18.64 18.83 -13.03
CA LEU A 28 19.93 18.22 -12.74
C LEU A 28 20.52 18.79 -11.45
N ASP A 29 20.38 20.09 -11.23
CA ASP A 29 20.82 20.78 -10.01
C ASP A 29 20.12 20.22 -8.76
N VAL A 30 18.80 19.99 -8.84
CA VAL A 30 18.03 19.36 -7.75
C VAL A 30 18.56 17.96 -7.44
N VAL A 31 18.77 17.12 -8.46
CA VAL A 31 19.28 15.75 -8.26
C VAL A 31 20.71 15.74 -7.69
N GLN A 32 21.54 16.72 -8.07
CA GLN A 32 22.91 16.85 -7.55
C GLN A 32 22.95 17.17 -6.05
N HIS A 33 22.01 18.00 -5.58
CA HIS A 33 21.91 18.44 -4.19
C HIS A 33 21.10 17.50 -3.28
N SER A 34 20.57 16.40 -3.80
CA SER A 34 19.90 15.37 -3.00
C SER A 34 20.86 14.75 -1.97
N ASP A 35 20.35 14.52 -0.76
CA ASP A 35 21.10 13.83 0.29
C ASP A 35 21.27 12.34 -0.06
N LEU A 36 22.52 11.95 -0.27
CA LEU A 36 22.92 10.58 -0.60
C LEU A 36 22.47 9.55 0.44
N SER A 37 22.39 9.93 1.71
CA SER A 37 21.95 9.03 2.79
C SER A 37 20.46 8.67 2.71
N THR A 38 19.69 9.44 1.93
CA THR A 38 18.24 9.24 1.73
C THR A 38 17.89 8.59 0.39
N LEU A 39 18.86 8.43 -0.51
CA LEU A 39 18.62 7.84 -1.83
C LEU A 39 18.37 6.34 -1.70
N THR A 40 17.23 5.90 -2.22
CA THR A 40 16.86 4.49 -2.26
C THR A 40 16.54 4.07 -3.67
N TRP A 41 17.06 2.92 -4.09
CA TRP A 41 16.70 2.30 -5.36
C TRP A 41 16.01 0.97 -5.09
N ALA A 42 14.69 0.96 -5.18
CA ALA A 42 13.87 -0.23 -4.99
C ALA A 42 13.01 -0.48 -6.25
N PRO A 43 12.92 -1.72 -6.74
CA PRO A 43 12.05 -2.03 -7.86
C PRO A 43 10.59 -1.78 -7.46
N LEU A 44 9.84 -1.12 -8.34
CA LEU A 44 8.40 -0.99 -8.18
C LEU A 44 7.73 -2.33 -8.47
N MET A 45 7.29 -2.99 -7.40
CA MET A 45 6.63 -4.29 -7.48
C MET A 45 5.12 -4.09 -7.61
N PHE A 46 4.54 -4.71 -8.62
CA PHE A 46 3.11 -4.62 -8.89
C PHE A 46 2.37 -5.85 -8.35
N ARG A 47 1.27 -5.60 -7.62
CA ARG A 47 0.28 -6.62 -7.32
C ARG A 47 -0.94 -6.43 -8.21
N TYR A 48 -1.23 -7.45 -9.00
CA TYR A 48 -2.37 -7.40 -9.89
C TYR A 48 -3.71 -7.17 -9.16
N PRO A 49 -4.56 -6.22 -9.62
CA PRO A 49 -5.86 -5.91 -9.00
C PRO A 49 -6.76 -7.13 -8.84
N TRP A 50 -6.74 -8.08 -9.78
CA TRP A 50 -7.56 -9.30 -9.70
C TRP A 50 -7.19 -10.21 -8.52
N HIS A 51 -5.94 -10.18 -8.04
CA HIS A 51 -5.57 -10.89 -6.81
C HIS A 51 -6.22 -10.29 -5.56
N VAL A 52 -6.62 -9.02 -5.61
CA VAL A 52 -7.40 -8.37 -4.54
C VAL A 52 -8.89 -8.58 -4.79
N ALA A 53 -9.35 -8.38 -6.02
CA ALA A 53 -10.76 -8.48 -6.40
C ALA A 53 -11.32 -9.90 -6.24
N LEU A 54 -10.57 -10.92 -6.65
CA LEU A 54 -11.02 -12.31 -6.72
C LEU A 54 -10.23 -13.24 -5.79
N GLY A 55 -9.10 -12.77 -5.27
CA GLY A 55 -8.24 -13.58 -4.41
C GLY A 55 -8.78 -13.76 -3.00
N ASN A 56 -8.14 -14.70 -2.30
CA ASN A 56 -8.41 -14.91 -0.89
C ASN A 56 -7.59 -13.92 -0.04
N LEU A 57 -8.29 -13.08 0.72
CA LEU A 57 -7.73 -12.02 1.55
C LEU A 57 -7.75 -12.35 3.04
N GLY A 58 -7.88 -13.63 3.35
CA GLY A 58 -7.68 -14.14 4.69
C GLY A 58 -8.23 -15.55 4.88
N LYS A 59 -8.09 -16.08 6.08
CA LYS A 59 -8.54 -17.41 6.42
C LYS A 59 -8.95 -17.43 7.87
N GLN A 60 -10.16 -17.92 8.12
CA GLN A 60 -10.76 -17.93 9.44
C GLN A 60 -10.69 -16.52 10.07
N ASN A 61 -10.08 -16.45 11.25
CA ASN A 61 -9.91 -15.25 12.07
C ASN A 61 -8.77 -14.32 11.59
N ILE A 62 -8.10 -14.66 10.48
CA ILE A 62 -6.95 -13.91 9.96
C ILE A 62 -7.37 -13.19 8.68
N ARG A 63 -7.18 -11.88 8.61
CA ARG A 63 -7.36 -11.08 7.37
C ARG A 63 -6.13 -10.23 7.11
N VAL A 64 -5.88 -9.93 5.84
CA VAL A 64 -4.85 -8.97 5.42
C VAL A 64 -5.46 -7.56 5.28
N ALA A 65 -4.66 -6.54 5.56
CA ALA A 65 -5.00 -5.12 5.41
C ALA A 65 -3.75 -4.32 5.01
N GLY A 66 -3.91 -3.07 4.55
CA GLY A 66 -2.79 -2.22 4.12
C GLY A 66 -1.98 -2.87 2.99
N ASP A 67 -0.65 -2.67 2.98
CA ASP A 67 0.23 -3.21 1.92
C ASP A 67 0.18 -4.74 1.79
N ALA A 68 -0.19 -5.47 2.85
CA ALA A 68 -0.39 -6.92 2.76
C ALA A 68 -1.66 -7.31 1.99
N MET A 69 -2.65 -6.43 1.91
CA MET A 69 -3.86 -6.59 1.10
C MET A 69 -3.71 -5.92 -0.27
N HIS A 70 -3.14 -4.72 -0.31
CA HIS A 70 -3.15 -3.83 -1.45
C HIS A 70 -1.90 -2.96 -1.58
N PRO A 71 -0.73 -3.55 -1.84
CA PRO A 71 0.46 -2.75 -2.08
C PRO A 71 0.20 -1.86 -3.31
N MET A 72 0.44 -0.56 -3.13
CA MET A 72 0.31 0.44 -4.17
C MET A 72 1.68 1.04 -4.45
N THR A 73 1.93 1.33 -5.70
CA THR A 73 3.07 2.13 -6.13
C THR A 73 2.95 3.54 -5.56
N PRO A 74 4.08 4.18 -5.17
CA PRO A 74 4.06 5.38 -4.33
C PRO A 74 3.57 6.63 -5.07
N ASP A 75 3.36 6.59 -6.39
CA ASP A 75 3.14 7.78 -7.21
C ASP A 75 1.87 8.56 -6.84
N LEU A 76 0.83 7.89 -6.31
CA LEU A 76 -0.39 8.55 -5.80
C LEU A 76 -0.29 8.92 -4.32
N GLY A 77 0.67 8.36 -3.58
CA GLY A 77 0.81 8.56 -2.13
C GLY A 77 -0.39 8.06 -1.30
N GLN A 78 -1.30 7.27 -1.88
CA GLN A 78 -2.57 6.88 -1.24
C GLN A 78 -2.48 5.61 -0.39
N GLY A 79 -1.44 4.78 -0.52
CA GLY A 79 -1.33 3.49 0.17
C GLY A 79 -1.54 3.62 1.68
N GLY A 80 -0.87 4.60 2.32
CA GLY A 80 -1.01 4.88 3.74
C GLY A 80 -2.43 5.31 4.15
N CYS A 81 -3.06 6.20 3.39
CA CYS A 81 -4.45 6.61 3.64
C CYS A 81 -5.42 5.42 3.55
N LYS A 82 -5.20 4.53 2.59
CA LYS A 82 -6.04 3.33 2.42
C LYS A 82 -5.84 2.31 3.54
N ALA A 83 -4.62 2.17 4.04
CA ALA A 83 -4.35 1.35 5.23
C ALA A 83 -5.07 1.89 6.48
N LEU A 84 -5.13 3.23 6.65
CA LEU A 84 -5.88 3.85 7.75
C LEU A 84 -7.40 3.61 7.62
N GLU A 85 -7.95 3.73 6.40
CA GLU A 85 -9.35 3.41 6.15
C GLU A 85 -9.68 1.94 6.50
N ASP A 86 -8.79 0.99 6.18
CA ASP A 86 -8.97 -0.41 6.57
C ASP A 86 -9.01 -0.59 8.09
N ALA A 87 -8.13 0.10 8.83
CA ALA A 87 -8.10 0.05 10.29
C ALA A 87 -9.39 0.60 10.91
N VAL A 88 -9.93 1.69 10.37
CA VAL A 88 -11.21 2.27 10.83
C VAL A 88 -12.37 1.31 10.57
N VAL A 89 -12.45 0.72 9.38
CA VAL A 89 -13.51 -0.23 9.03
C VAL A 89 -13.40 -1.48 9.90
N LEU A 90 -12.20 -2.01 10.13
CA LEU A 90 -11.96 -3.13 11.03
C LEU A 90 -12.43 -2.83 12.46
N GLY A 91 -12.02 -1.69 13.01
CA GLY A 91 -12.43 -1.25 14.34
C GLY A 91 -13.95 -1.13 14.47
N ARG A 92 -14.64 -0.65 13.43
CA ARG A 92 -16.10 -0.57 13.39
C ARG A 92 -16.76 -1.95 13.42
N TYR A 93 -16.30 -2.90 12.60
CA TYR A 93 -16.86 -4.26 12.59
C TYR A 93 -16.62 -5.00 13.91
N ILE A 94 -15.42 -4.88 14.48
CA ILE A 94 -15.10 -5.47 15.78
C ILE A 94 -15.96 -4.81 16.88
N GLY A 95 -15.98 -3.48 16.95
CA GLY A 95 -16.71 -2.75 17.98
C GLY A 95 -18.22 -3.02 17.96
N THR A 96 -18.83 -3.00 16.77
CA THR A 96 -20.26 -3.33 16.61
C THR A 96 -20.60 -4.78 16.96
N SER A 97 -19.62 -5.69 16.91
CA SER A 97 -19.84 -7.10 17.27
C SER A 97 -19.87 -7.33 18.78
N PHE A 98 -19.16 -6.50 19.54
CA PHE A 98 -19.12 -6.55 21.01
C PHE A 98 -20.16 -5.63 21.68
N ILE A 99 -20.71 -4.65 20.97
CA ILE A 99 -21.65 -3.69 21.53
C ILE A 99 -23.09 -4.08 21.12
N GLN A 100 -23.91 -4.47 22.11
CA GLN A 100 -25.36 -4.62 21.94
C GLN A 100 -26.08 -3.70 22.92
N ASN A 101 -27.02 -2.88 22.41
CA ASN A 101 -27.79 -1.92 23.20
C ASN A 101 -26.92 -1.01 24.10
N GLY A 102 -25.75 -0.59 23.60
CA GLY A 102 -24.81 0.27 24.32
C GLY A 102 -24.02 -0.42 25.44
N ARG A 103 -24.07 -1.75 25.54
CA ARG A 103 -23.30 -2.54 26.51
C ARG A 103 -22.35 -3.50 25.83
N LEU A 104 -21.19 -3.72 26.45
CA LEU A 104 -20.26 -4.77 26.06
C LEU A 104 -20.88 -6.13 26.40
N VAL A 105 -21.07 -6.97 25.39
CA VAL A 105 -21.54 -8.34 25.54
C VAL A 105 -20.41 -9.28 25.15
N PRO A 106 -19.85 -10.06 26.08
CA PRO A 106 -18.94 -11.15 25.74
C PRO A 106 -19.73 -12.17 24.91
N LYS A 107 -19.40 -12.29 23.64
CA LYS A 107 -20.00 -13.26 22.73
C LYS A 107 -18.87 -14.03 22.05
N GLU A 108 -19.02 -15.33 21.87
CA GLU A 108 -18.19 -16.06 20.91
C GLU A 108 -18.42 -15.41 19.55
N MET A 109 -17.37 -14.78 19.04
CA MET A 109 -17.43 -13.97 17.85
C MET A 109 -17.23 -14.90 16.66
N ASP A 110 -18.20 -14.92 15.74
CA ASP A 110 -18.03 -15.49 14.42
C ASP A 110 -17.07 -14.56 13.64
N ASN A 111 -15.79 -14.71 13.94
CA ASN A 111 -14.70 -13.88 13.44
C ASN A 111 -14.65 -13.92 11.90
N ASP A 112 -15.00 -15.05 11.30
CA ASP A 112 -15.02 -15.24 9.85
C ASP A 112 -16.02 -14.28 9.19
N ASN A 113 -17.20 -14.15 9.79
CA ASN A 113 -18.30 -13.34 9.30
C ASN A 113 -18.11 -11.84 9.62
N VAL A 114 -17.64 -11.51 10.82
CA VAL A 114 -17.40 -10.10 11.21
C VAL A 114 -16.21 -9.52 10.47
N ILE A 115 -15.05 -10.17 10.57
CA ILE A 115 -13.81 -9.68 9.95
C ILE A 115 -13.90 -9.86 8.43
N GLY A 116 -14.72 -10.81 7.95
CA GLY A 116 -14.98 -10.97 6.52
C GLY A 116 -15.69 -9.82 5.86
N LYS A 117 -16.75 -9.30 6.50
CA LYS A 117 -17.48 -8.13 5.98
C LYS A 117 -16.60 -6.88 5.90
N CYS A 118 -15.65 -6.72 6.82
CA CYS A 118 -14.65 -5.66 6.76
C CYS A 118 -13.87 -5.67 5.44
N VAL A 119 -13.38 -6.84 5.03
CA VAL A 119 -12.57 -6.98 3.80
C VAL A 119 -13.43 -6.83 2.55
N GLU A 120 -14.66 -7.36 2.56
CA GLU A 120 -15.60 -7.22 1.44
C GLU A 120 -15.95 -5.76 1.15
N GLU A 121 -16.19 -4.96 2.20
CA GLU A 121 -16.48 -3.53 2.06
C GLU A 121 -15.33 -2.76 1.40
N ARG A 122 -14.09 -3.17 1.65
CA ARG A 122 -12.89 -2.51 1.15
C ARG A 122 -12.42 -3.02 -0.20
N ARG A 123 -12.73 -4.28 -0.54
CA ARG A 123 -12.19 -5.03 -1.69
C ARG A 123 -12.29 -4.26 -3.01
N TRP A 124 -13.48 -3.81 -3.39
CA TRP A 124 -13.68 -3.16 -4.68
C TRP A 124 -13.10 -1.75 -4.75
N HIS A 125 -13.22 -0.99 -3.67
CA HIS A 125 -12.65 0.37 -3.59
C HIS A 125 -11.14 0.31 -3.79
N VAL A 126 -10.47 -0.57 -3.06
CA VAL A 126 -9.02 -0.76 -3.13
C VAL A 126 -8.60 -1.35 -4.49
N THR A 127 -9.35 -2.32 -5.03
CA THR A 127 -9.09 -2.88 -6.37
C THR A 127 -9.09 -1.80 -7.45
N LEU A 128 -10.08 -0.91 -7.41
CA LEU A 128 -10.21 0.17 -8.40
C LEU A 128 -9.04 1.16 -8.31
N LEU A 129 -8.59 1.45 -7.10
CA LEU A 129 -7.40 2.29 -6.86
C LEU A 129 -6.12 1.67 -7.45
N ILE A 130 -5.87 0.39 -7.21
CA ILE A 130 -4.70 -0.30 -7.79
C ILE A 130 -4.78 -0.29 -9.32
N ALA A 131 -5.96 -0.54 -9.89
CA ALA A 131 -6.16 -0.55 -11.34
C ALA A 131 -6.00 0.86 -11.95
N GLY A 132 -6.54 1.90 -11.30
CA GLY A 132 -6.51 3.27 -11.78
C GLY A 132 -5.13 3.95 -11.70
N HIS A 133 -4.20 3.39 -10.93
CA HIS A 133 -2.81 3.86 -10.90
C HIS A 133 -2.05 3.56 -12.20
N HIS A 134 -2.55 2.62 -13.01
CA HIS A 134 -1.83 2.07 -14.17
C HIS A 134 -2.37 2.57 -15.52
N VAL A 135 -3.00 3.75 -15.54
CA VAL A 135 -3.56 4.38 -16.75
C VAL A 135 -2.76 5.62 -17.12
#